data_AF-A0A9Q3D8M4-F1
#
_entry.id   AF-A0A9Q3D8M4-F1
#
_cell.length_a   1.000
_cell.length_b   1.000
_cell.length_c   1.000
_cell.angle_alpha   90.00
_cell.angle_beta   90.00
_cell.angle_gamma   90.00
#
_symmetry.space_group_name_H-M   'P 1'
#
loop_
_entity.id
_entity.type
_entity.pdbx_description
1 polymer ?
#
loop_
_entity_poly.entity_id
_entity_poly.type
_entity_poly.pdbx_seq_one_letter_code
_entity_poly.pdbx_strand_id
1 'polypeptide(L)'
;MSWKTIQITFGNLTQNVQQGVAGLNLSEQTGKFTKSFAELSQTARERLGTVDQDDVTELPEEYKDLERRVDALRNTHGSLFRVAKVYETESYDYPTQINESLTETAVNISHTLTTWAAVATKGTNLPPIEATPKAPTEHKTLAHALSRAATSGALELGSASSSTSRADGSDSTINSLMAQVLKSYAMVQAQVGDERLSQDAAIQKGFLQPWKSRLNQGIQAAMKSRQNVRSARLSLDAARLSFKNAPNGPKQEQARLEVENAEEKLVAATEEAIELMKRVLDDPEPIKALAELVRAQHSYHIAAAERLQVLLGEFDEAAVKAEAQFRKSRA
;
A
#
# COMPACT_ATOMS: atom_id res chain seq x y z
N MET A 1 -6.59 -23.18 -46.68
CA MET A 1 -7.66 -22.17 -46.83
C MET A 1 -7.15 -20.83 -46.34
N SER A 2 -7.58 -19.77 -47.03
CA SER A 2 -6.84 -18.52 -47.26
C SER A 2 -6.89 -17.50 -46.11
N TRP A 3 -5.80 -16.76 -45.92
CA TRP A 3 -5.66 -15.57 -45.07
C TRP A 3 -6.61 -14.40 -45.43
N LYS A 4 -7.48 -14.56 -46.42
CA LYS A 4 -8.45 -13.54 -46.86
C LYS A 4 -9.77 -13.52 -46.07
N THR A 5 -10.01 -14.44 -45.14
CA THR A 5 -11.30 -14.48 -44.41
C THR A 5 -11.32 -13.65 -43.11
N ILE A 6 -10.17 -13.23 -42.58
CA ILE A 6 -10.10 -12.42 -41.34
C ILE A 6 -10.18 -10.90 -41.63
N GLN A 7 -9.96 -10.46 -42.86
CA GLN A 7 -10.15 -9.05 -43.24
C GLN A 7 -11.63 -8.63 -43.42
N ILE A 8 -12.58 -9.57 -43.46
CA ILE A 8 -14.00 -9.26 -43.71
C ILE A 8 -14.77 -9.01 -42.40
N THR A 9 -14.26 -9.42 -41.24
CA THR A 9 -14.95 -9.20 -39.95
C THR A 9 -14.55 -7.88 -39.26
N PHE A 10 -13.44 -7.24 -39.67
CA PHE A 10 -13.06 -5.92 -39.16
C PHE A 10 -13.57 -4.73 -40.01
N GLY A 11 -14.06 -4.96 -41.23
CA GLY A 11 -14.61 -3.90 -42.10
C GLY A 11 -16.08 -3.55 -41.85
N ASN A 12 -16.86 -4.45 -41.24
CA ASN A 12 -18.30 -4.26 -41.04
C ASN A 12 -18.69 -3.65 -39.68
N LEU A 13 -17.73 -3.39 -38.78
CA LEU A 13 -18.00 -2.64 -37.54
C LEU A 13 -17.84 -1.13 -37.72
N THR A 14 -17.13 -0.69 -38.77
CA THR A 14 -16.88 0.73 -39.06
C THR A 14 -17.94 1.38 -39.96
N GLN A 15 -18.76 0.61 -40.68
CA GLN A 15 -19.83 1.17 -41.53
C GLN A 15 -21.18 1.40 -40.80
N ASN A 16 -21.44 0.71 -39.69
CA ASN A 16 -22.69 0.90 -38.92
C ASN A 16 -22.60 2.01 -37.85
N VAL A 17 -21.41 2.53 -37.54
CA VAL A 17 -21.25 3.71 -36.67
C VAL A 17 -21.46 5.02 -37.44
N GLN A 18 -21.39 5.00 -38.77
CA GLN A 18 -21.49 6.22 -39.59
C GLN A 18 -22.93 6.59 -40.01
N GLN A 19 -23.91 5.70 -39.82
CA GLN A 19 -25.34 6.01 -40.02
C GLN A 19 -26.11 6.29 -38.73
N GLY A 20 -25.49 6.13 -37.56
CA GLY A 20 -26.10 6.42 -36.25
C GLY A 20 -25.80 7.82 -35.68
N VAL A 21 -25.03 8.66 -36.38
CA VAL A 21 -24.59 9.99 -35.88
C VAL A 21 -24.95 11.12 -36.87
N ALA A 22 -25.84 10.87 -37.83
CA ALA A 22 -26.32 11.87 -38.80
C ALA A 22 -27.59 12.61 -38.34
N GLY A 23 -27.68 12.95 -37.05
CA GLY A 23 -28.87 13.60 -36.48
C GLY A 23 -28.66 14.37 -35.19
N LEU A 24 -27.42 14.62 -34.76
CA LEU A 24 -27.14 15.45 -33.58
C LEU A 24 -26.38 16.69 -34.01
N ASN A 25 -27.13 17.78 -34.16
CA ASN A 25 -26.62 19.14 -34.38
C ASN A 25 -25.79 19.59 -33.16
N LEU A 26 -24.52 19.21 -33.13
CA LEU A 26 -23.56 19.53 -32.06
C LEU A 26 -22.88 20.90 -32.24
N SER A 27 -23.34 21.71 -33.20
CA SER A 27 -22.85 23.08 -33.46
C SER A 27 -23.79 24.19 -32.98
N GLU A 28 -25.07 23.89 -32.70
CA GLU A 28 -26.02 24.88 -32.15
C GLU A 28 -26.04 24.94 -30.61
N GLN A 29 -25.54 23.90 -29.93
CA GLN A 29 -25.44 23.89 -28.46
C GLN A 29 -24.10 24.45 -27.94
N THR A 30 -23.06 24.57 -28.77
CA THR A 30 -21.75 25.11 -28.37
C THR A 30 -21.72 26.65 -28.29
N GLY A 31 -22.66 27.33 -28.97
CA GLY A 31 -22.81 28.79 -28.91
C GLY A 31 -23.59 29.31 -27.68
N LYS A 32 -24.29 28.43 -26.96
CA LYS A 32 -25.05 28.79 -25.73
C LYS A 32 -24.25 28.56 -24.45
N PHE A 33 -23.37 27.55 -24.43
CA PHE A 33 -22.49 27.28 -23.28
C PHE A 33 -21.33 28.28 -23.14
N THR A 34 -20.84 28.84 -24.24
CA THR A 34 -19.73 29.82 -24.22
C THR A 34 -20.22 31.22 -23.83
N LYS A 35 -21.45 31.60 -24.19
CA LYS A 35 -22.07 32.86 -23.74
C LYS A 35 -22.37 32.84 -22.24
N SER A 36 -22.87 31.73 -21.69
CA SER A 36 -23.09 31.61 -20.24
C SER A 36 -21.80 31.56 -19.41
N PHE A 37 -20.68 31.03 -19.95
CA PHE A 37 -19.39 31.07 -19.23
C PHE A 37 -18.71 32.45 -19.32
N ALA A 38 -18.84 33.14 -20.46
CA ALA A 38 -18.38 34.52 -20.60
C ALA A 38 -19.17 35.47 -19.69
N GLU A 39 -20.51 35.34 -19.63
CA GLU A 39 -21.38 36.08 -18.71
C GLU A 39 -21.14 35.71 -17.24
N LEU A 40 -20.89 34.45 -16.89
CA LEU A 40 -20.51 34.07 -15.51
C LEU A 40 -19.13 34.61 -15.15
N SER A 41 -18.19 34.64 -16.10
CA SER A 41 -16.87 35.21 -15.90
C SER A 41 -16.92 36.73 -15.83
N GLN A 42 -17.80 37.41 -16.56
CA GLN A 42 -18.04 38.86 -16.49
C GLN A 42 -18.83 39.22 -15.22
N THR A 43 -19.83 38.43 -14.82
CA THR A 43 -20.58 38.64 -13.57
C THR A 43 -19.71 38.32 -12.35
N ALA A 44 -18.79 37.36 -12.46
CA ALA A 44 -17.73 37.17 -11.48
C ALA A 44 -16.75 38.34 -11.53
N ARG A 45 -16.26 38.79 -12.69
CA ARG A 45 -15.34 39.94 -12.79
C ARG A 45 -15.95 41.27 -12.39
N GLU A 46 -17.27 41.43 -12.45
CA GLU A 46 -18.02 42.61 -12.00
C GLU A 46 -18.38 42.53 -10.51
N ARG A 47 -18.55 41.31 -9.95
CA ARG A 47 -18.68 41.11 -8.50
C ARG A 47 -17.34 40.93 -7.75
N LEU A 48 -16.24 40.86 -8.50
CA LEU A 48 -14.89 40.54 -8.01
C LEU A 48 -13.84 41.55 -8.54
N GLY A 49 -14.29 42.58 -9.29
CA GLY A 49 -13.46 43.60 -9.93
C GLY A 49 -13.67 44.97 -9.33
N THR A 50 -13.35 45.11 -8.04
CA THR A 50 -12.88 46.32 -7.32
C THR A 50 -12.76 45.95 -5.83
N VAL A 51 -12.15 44.80 -5.54
CA VAL A 51 -11.54 44.61 -4.21
C VAL A 51 -10.11 45.02 -4.43
N ASP A 52 -9.79 46.26 -4.02
CA ASP A 52 -8.43 46.76 -4.00
C ASP A 52 -7.54 45.72 -3.30
N GLN A 53 -6.33 45.50 -3.79
CA GLN A 53 -5.40 44.52 -3.22
C GLN A 53 -5.13 44.80 -1.72
N ASP A 54 -5.37 46.05 -1.28
CA ASP A 54 -5.30 46.54 0.10
C ASP A 54 -6.52 46.18 0.97
N ASP A 55 -7.66 45.79 0.38
CA ASP A 55 -8.89 45.41 1.10
C ASP A 55 -8.94 43.89 1.43
N VAL A 56 -7.98 43.11 0.93
CA VAL A 56 -7.90 41.67 1.25
C VAL A 56 -7.29 41.49 2.63
N THR A 57 -8.10 41.06 3.60
CA THR A 57 -7.65 40.85 4.98
C THR A 57 -6.44 39.90 5.04
N GLU A 58 -5.23 40.40 5.25
CA GLU A 58 -4.02 39.57 5.26
C GLU A 58 -3.94 38.69 6.51
N LEU A 59 -3.48 37.44 6.34
CA LEU A 59 -3.23 36.54 7.46
C LEU A 59 -1.79 36.70 7.99
N PRO A 60 -1.57 36.53 9.31
CA PRO A 60 -0.25 36.54 9.91
C PRO A 60 0.74 35.60 9.21
N GLU A 61 2.01 35.99 9.15
CA GLU A 61 3.06 35.17 8.53
C GLU A 61 3.22 33.82 9.22
N GLU A 62 3.18 33.80 10.57
CA GLU A 62 3.22 32.57 11.37
C GLU A 62 2.11 31.58 11.00
N TYR A 63 0.90 32.09 10.71
CA TYR A 63 -0.22 31.26 10.28
C TYR A 63 0.08 30.62 8.91
N LYS A 64 0.57 31.40 7.95
CA LYS A 64 0.93 30.91 6.60
C LYS A 64 2.04 29.85 6.66
N ASP A 65 2.99 30.01 7.56
CA ASP A 65 4.05 29.01 7.77
C ASP A 65 3.54 27.71 8.37
N LEU A 66 2.63 27.79 9.34
CA LEU A 66 1.95 26.61 9.88
C LEU A 66 1.16 25.87 8.80
N GLU A 67 0.45 26.60 7.93
CA GLU A 67 -0.26 25.99 6.80
C GLU A 67 0.68 25.20 5.88
N ARG A 68 1.80 25.80 5.47
CA ARG A 68 2.81 25.14 4.62
C ARG A 68 3.34 23.87 5.27
N ARG A 69 3.64 23.91 6.57
CA ARG A 69 4.14 22.75 7.32
C ARG A 69 3.10 21.64 7.44
N VAL A 70 1.84 21.99 7.73
CA VAL A 70 0.74 21.01 7.81
C VAL A 70 0.45 20.39 6.44
N ASP A 71 0.51 21.17 5.36
CA ASP A 71 0.35 20.66 3.99
C ASP A 71 1.48 19.69 3.61
N ALA A 72 2.73 20.02 3.98
CA ALA A 72 3.86 19.11 3.82
C ALA A 72 3.66 17.80 4.60
N LEU A 73 3.25 17.89 5.87
CA LEU A 73 2.96 16.72 6.70
C LEU A 73 1.83 15.86 6.11
N ARG A 74 0.76 16.46 5.61
CA ARG A 74 -0.34 15.77 4.93
C ARG A 74 0.11 15.04 3.67
N ASN A 75 0.96 15.68 2.85
CA ASN A 75 1.48 15.07 1.64
C ASN A 75 2.39 13.87 1.96
N THR A 76 3.23 13.99 2.98
CA THR A 76 4.07 12.89 3.48
C THR A 76 3.23 11.76 4.03
N HIS A 77 2.23 12.07 4.87
CA HIS A 77 1.28 11.11 5.43
C HIS A 77 0.61 10.27 4.34
N GLY A 78 0.03 10.94 3.33
CA GLY A 78 -0.69 10.26 2.26
C GLY A 78 0.22 9.46 1.32
N SER A 79 1.41 9.98 1.01
CA SER A 79 2.35 9.31 0.10
C SER A 79 2.92 8.04 0.73
N LEU A 80 3.35 8.11 1.99
CA LEU A 80 3.88 6.94 2.69
C LEU A 80 2.79 5.90 2.97
N PHE A 81 1.61 6.34 3.43
CA PHE A 81 0.49 5.43 3.68
C PHE A 81 0.07 4.66 2.44
N ARG A 82 0.04 5.31 1.27
CA ARG A 82 -0.33 4.68 0.00
C ARG A 82 0.55 3.45 -0.31
N VAL A 83 1.86 3.57 -0.06
CA VAL A 83 2.81 2.48 -0.31
C VAL A 83 2.69 1.43 0.79
N ALA A 84 2.76 1.84 2.05
CA ALA A 84 2.81 0.92 3.18
C ALA A 84 1.51 0.13 3.39
N LYS A 85 0.36 0.61 2.88
CA LYS A 85 -0.91 -0.13 2.92
C LYS A 85 -0.81 -1.50 2.21
N VAL A 86 0.19 -1.70 1.35
CA VAL A 86 0.49 -3.00 0.75
C VAL A 86 0.62 -4.13 1.78
N TYR A 87 1.13 -3.83 2.98
CA TYR A 87 1.26 -4.79 4.09
C TYR A 87 -0.09 -5.28 4.66
N GLU A 88 -1.23 -4.70 4.25
CA GLU A 88 -2.57 -5.24 4.55
C GLU A 88 -2.95 -6.42 3.65
N THR A 89 -2.28 -6.57 2.50
CA THR A 89 -2.61 -7.58 1.49
C THR A 89 -1.55 -8.67 1.49
N GLU A 90 -1.85 -9.84 2.05
CA GLU A 90 -0.87 -10.93 2.19
C GLU A 90 -0.14 -11.28 0.88
N SER A 91 -0.80 -11.18 -0.28
CA SER A 91 -0.24 -11.57 -1.57
C SER A 91 0.58 -10.49 -2.30
N TYR A 92 1.11 -9.48 -1.61
CA TYR A 92 1.77 -8.36 -2.28
C TYR A 92 3.09 -8.69 -2.99
N ASP A 93 3.80 -9.73 -2.56
CA ASP A 93 5.02 -10.24 -3.18
C ASP A 93 4.76 -11.51 -4.00
N TYR A 94 3.50 -11.93 -4.10
CA TYR A 94 3.12 -13.17 -4.72
C TYR A 94 3.24 -13.07 -6.26
N PRO A 95 3.91 -14.03 -6.93
CA PRO A 95 4.05 -14.00 -8.38
C PRO A 95 2.68 -14.06 -9.08
N THR A 96 2.42 -13.10 -9.97
CA THR A 96 1.12 -13.00 -10.66
C THR A 96 0.95 -14.00 -11.80
N GLN A 97 2.03 -14.63 -12.26
CA GLN A 97 2.02 -15.64 -13.32
C GLN A 97 1.77 -17.07 -12.81
N ILE A 98 1.82 -17.29 -11.49
CA ILE A 98 1.61 -18.62 -10.91
C ILE A 98 0.11 -18.83 -10.72
N ASN A 99 -0.50 -19.56 -11.65
CA ASN A 99 -1.79 -20.21 -11.41
C ASN A 99 -1.52 -21.51 -10.67
N GLU A 100 -1.69 -21.51 -9.35
CA GLU A 100 -1.59 -22.75 -8.57
C GLU A 100 -2.64 -23.73 -9.08
N SER A 101 -2.21 -24.84 -9.67
CA SER A 101 -3.12 -25.90 -10.06
C SER A 101 -3.70 -26.52 -8.80
N LEU A 102 -5.01 -26.78 -8.79
CA LEU A 102 -5.70 -27.55 -7.74
C LEU A 102 -5.05 -28.92 -7.47
N THR A 103 -4.24 -29.44 -8.41
CA THR A 103 -3.44 -30.67 -8.24
C THR A 103 -2.14 -30.46 -7.45
N GLU A 104 -1.59 -29.25 -7.47
CA GLU A 104 -0.39 -28.84 -6.72
C GLU A 104 -0.74 -28.51 -5.25
N THR A 105 -1.94 -27.96 -5.03
CA THR A 105 -2.53 -27.70 -3.70
C THR A 105 -3.02 -28.98 -2.99
N ALA A 106 -3.10 -30.13 -3.69
CA ALA A 106 -3.63 -31.37 -3.15
C ALA A 106 -2.62 -32.14 -2.26
N VAL A 107 -1.32 -31.84 -2.38
CA VAL A 107 -0.31 -32.29 -1.42
C VAL A 107 -0.35 -31.31 -0.26
N ASN A 108 -0.85 -31.71 0.91
CA ASN A 108 -0.92 -30.83 2.09
C ASN A 108 0.50 -30.50 2.57
N ILE A 109 1.13 -29.47 2.00
CA ILE A 109 2.54 -29.12 2.19
C ILE A 109 2.84 -28.70 3.63
N SER A 110 1.94 -27.95 4.28
CA SER A 110 2.09 -27.65 5.71
C SER A 110 2.17 -28.93 6.54
N HIS A 111 1.38 -29.95 6.20
CA HIS A 111 1.43 -31.23 6.90
C HIS A 111 2.72 -32.01 6.58
N THR A 112 3.21 -32.00 5.33
CA THR A 112 4.48 -32.66 4.98
C THR A 112 5.67 -31.97 5.64
N LEU A 113 5.69 -30.64 5.68
CA LEU A 113 6.71 -29.85 6.38
C LEU A 113 6.69 -30.12 7.89
N THR A 114 5.51 -30.09 8.53
CA THR A 114 5.39 -30.44 9.95
C THR A 114 5.80 -31.88 10.21
N THR A 115 5.45 -32.81 9.30
CA THR A 115 5.89 -34.21 9.40
C THR A 115 7.41 -34.33 9.30
N TRP A 116 8.04 -33.60 8.38
CA TRP A 116 9.50 -33.57 8.24
C TRP A 116 10.18 -32.95 9.46
N ALA A 117 9.63 -31.87 10.01
CA ALA A 117 10.10 -31.25 11.23
C ALA A 117 9.97 -32.21 12.44
N ALA A 118 8.82 -32.87 12.59
CA ALA A 118 8.61 -33.87 13.63
C ALA A 118 9.62 -35.02 13.54
N VAL A 119 9.90 -35.53 12.32
CA VAL A 119 10.93 -36.55 12.10
C VAL A 119 12.33 -36.04 12.43
N ALA A 120 12.66 -34.80 12.08
CA ALA A 120 13.98 -34.22 12.36
C ALA A 120 14.25 -34.02 13.86
N THR A 121 13.21 -33.79 14.66
CA THR A 121 13.33 -33.63 16.12
C THR A 121 13.39 -34.96 16.89
N LYS A 122 13.03 -36.10 16.28
CA LYS A 122 13.12 -37.42 16.92
C LYS A 122 14.58 -37.76 17.23
N GLY A 123 14.87 -38.02 18.51
CA GLY A 123 16.22 -38.40 18.97
C GLY A 123 17.12 -37.22 19.36
N THR A 124 16.59 -35.99 19.35
CA THR A 124 17.26 -34.80 19.90
C THR A 124 16.70 -34.45 21.29
N ASN A 125 17.45 -33.74 22.13
CA ASN A 125 16.97 -33.24 23.43
C ASN A 125 15.96 -32.07 23.31
N LEU A 126 15.44 -31.82 22.12
CA LEU A 126 14.46 -30.77 21.85
C LEU A 126 13.04 -31.30 22.11
N PRO A 127 12.08 -30.42 22.48
CA PRO A 127 10.69 -30.82 22.66
C PRO A 127 10.14 -31.47 21.38
N PRO A 128 9.45 -32.63 21.47
CA PRO A 128 8.82 -33.25 20.30
C PRO A 128 7.79 -32.32 19.67
N ILE A 129 7.92 -32.05 18.37
CA ILE A 129 6.90 -31.30 17.62
C ILE A 129 5.79 -32.29 17.25
N GLU A 130 4.61 -32.14 17.84
CA GLU A 130 3.42 -32.90 17.40
C GLU A 130 2.97 -32.39 16.03
N ALA A 131 2.60 -33.32 15.13
CA ALA A 131 2.07 -32.97 13.83
C ALA A 131 0.72 -32.22 14.02
N THR A 132 0.72 -30.92 13.79
CA THR A 132 -0.48 -30.09 13.89
C THR A 132 -1.53 -30.52 12.86
N PRO A 133 -2.84 -30.45 13.22
CA PRO A 133 -3.91 -30.72 12.27
C PRO A 133 -3.83 -29.75 11.09
N LYS A 134 -4.28 -30.19 9.91
CA LYS A 134 -4.23 -29.46 8.64
C LYS A 134 -4.64 -27.99 8.82
N ALA A 135 -3.73 -27.06 8.54
CA ALA A 135 -4.04 -25.63 8.52
C ALA A 135 -5.16 -25.35 7.50
N PRO A 136 -6.21 -24.60 7.86
CA PRO A 136 -7.39 -24.41 7.02
C PRO A 136 -7.14 -23.51 5.80
N THR A 137 -6.07 -22.72 5.81
CA THR A 137 -5.74 -21.76 4.75
C THR A 137 -4.25 -21.74 4.50
N GLU A 138 -3.87 -21.86 3.24
CA GLU A 138 -2.49 -21.80 2.81
C GLU A 138 -2.05 -20.36 2.59
N HIS A 139 -0.86 -20.02 3.08
CA HIS A 139 -0.34 -18.66 2.99
C HIS A 139 0.18 -18.33 1.59
N LYS A 140 -0.20 -17.14 1.10
CA LYS A 140 0.09 -16.63 -0.24
C LYS A 140 1.18 -15.58 -0.21
N THR A 141 2.36 -15.99 0.22
CA THR A 141 3.59 -15.17 0.12
C THR A 141 4.56 -15.82 -0.86
N LEU A 142 5.50 -15.05 -1.41
CA LEU A 142 6.58 -15.61 -2.24
C LEU A 142 7.37 -16.74 -1.55
N ALA A 143 7.76 -16.56 -0.29
CA ALA A 143 8.56 -17.55 0.44
C ALA A 143 7.80 -18.88 0.61
N HIS A 144 6.51 -18.79 0.95
CA HIS A 144 5.61 -19.95 0.96
C HIS A 144 5.52 -20.62 -0.42
N ALA A 145 5.41 -19.87 -1.53
CA ALA A 145 5.40 -20.45 -2.87
C ALA A 145 6.70 -21.19 -3.22
N LEU A 146 7.85 -20.62 -2.87
CA LEU A 146 9.16 -21.27 -3.04
C LEU A 146 9.25 -22.56 -2.21
N SER A 147 8.74 -22.53 -0.99
CA SER A 147 8.67 -23.72 -0.12
C SER A 147 7.83 -24.84 -0.74
N ARG A 148 6.69 -24.49 -1.36
CA ARG A 148 5.84 -25.44 -2.07
C ARG A 148 6.52 -26.08 -3.27
N ALA A 149 7.08 -25.25 -4.16
CA ALA A 149 7.77 -25.73 -5.35
C ALA A 149 8.92 -26.68 -4.98
N ALA A 150 9.70 -26.32 -3.96
CA ALA A 150 10.79 -27.15 -3.46
C ALA A 150 10.32 -28.45 -2.79
N THR A 151 9.20 -28.40 -2.07
CA THR A 151 8.56 -29.59 -1.48
C THR A 151 8.17 -30.59 -2.57
N SER A 152 7.49 -30.12 -3.62
CA SER A 152 7.10 -30.95 -4.77
C SER A 152 8.32 -31.58 -5.44
N GLY A 153 9.36 -30.78 -5.73
CA GLY A 153 10.59 -31.27 -6.33
C GLY A 153 11.33 -32.29 -5.46
N ALA A 154 11.37 -32.09 -4.13
CA ALA A 154 11.98 -33.03 -3.19
C ALA A 154 11.25 -34.38 -3.18
N LEU A 155 9.92 -34.37 -3.21
CA LEU A 155 9.10 -35.59 -3.24
C LEU A 155 9.26 -36.35 -4.57
N GLU A 156 9.23 -35.64 -5.70
CA GLU A 156 9.43 -36.23 -7.02
C GLU A 156 10.80 -36.89 -7.13
N LEU A 157 11.87 -36.18 -6.79
CA LEU A 157 13.24 -36.73 -6.81
C LEU A 157 13.44 -37.86 -5.82
N GLY A 158 12.85 -37.75 -4.62
CA GLY A 158 12.89 -38.81 -3.60
C GLY A 158 12.19 -40.10 -4.06
N SER A 159 11.05 -39.98 -4.74
CA SER A 159 10.33 -41.12 -5.31
C SER A 159 11.01 -41.73 -6.53
N ALA A 160 11.68 -40.93 -7.35
CA ALA A 160 12.46 -41.41 -8.49
C ALA A 160 13.73 -42.16 -8.04
N SER A 161 14.36 -41.73 -6.94
CA SER A 161 15.61 -42.33 -6.46
C SER A 161 15.40 -43.67 -5.75
N SER A 162 14.20 -43.97 -5.22
CA SER A 162 13.89 -45.26 -4.58
C SER A 162 13.63 -46.38 -5.58
N SER A 163 13.09 -46.07 -6.76
CA SER A 163 12.80 -47.05 -7.83
C SER A 163 14.04 -47.55 -8.58
N THR A 164 15.18 -46.88 -8.43
CA THR A 164 16.44 -47.18 -9.15
C THR A 164 17.54 -47.73 -8.23
N SER A 165 17.26 -47.92 -6.93
CA SER A 165 18.26 -48.46 -5.98
C SER A 165 18.57 -49.93 -6.28
N ARG A 166 19.73 -50.18 -6.91
CA ARG A 166 20.31 -51.53 -7.02
C ARG A 166 20.74 -51.95 -5.62
N ALA A 167 20.58 -53.24 -5.32
CA ALA A 167 20.75 -53.85 -3.99
C ALA A 167 22.18 -53.81 -3.40
N ASP A 168 23.07 -52.99 -3.93
CA ASP A 168 24.43 -52.82 -3.43
C ASP A 168 24.51 -51.51 -2.66
N GLY A 169 24.78 -51.60 -1.35
CA GLY A 169 24.58 -50.55 -0.34
C GLY A 169 25.46 -49.29 -0.45
N SER A 170 25.86 -48.90 -1.65
CA SER A 170 26.69 -47.72 -1.91
C SER A 170 26.18 -46.94 -3.13
N ASP A 171 25.25 -46.00 -2.93
CA ASP A 171 25.32 -44.67 -3.56
C ASP A 171 24.14 -43.81 -3.10
N SER A 172 24.41 -42.79 -2.29
CA SER A 172 23.53 -41.62 -2.29
C SER A 172 23.72 -40.94 -3.65
N THR A 173 22.80 -41.16 -4.59
CA THR A 173 22.90 -40.52 -5.91
C THR A 173 22.84 -39.00 -5.78
N ILE A 174 23.38 -38.27 -6.76
CA ILE A 174 23.26 -36.81 -6.83
C ILE A 174 21.78 -36.37 -6.75
N ASN A 175 20.85 -37.17 -7.30
CA ASN A 175 19.41 -36.92 -7.19
C ASN A 175 18.88 -37.04 -5.75
N SER A 176 19.37 -38.00 -4.97
CA SER A 176 19.04 -38.13 -3.55
C SER A 176 19.57 -36.93 -2.75
N LEU A 177 20.76 -36.43 -3.09
CA LEU A 177 21.34 -35.25 -2.45
C LEU A 177 20.57 -33.97 -2.81
N MET A 178 20.16 -33.83 -4.08
CA MET A 178 19.27 -32.75 -4.52
C MET A 178 17.92 -32.79 -3.79
N ALA A 179 17.31 -33.97 -3.63
CA ALA A 179 16.08 -34.12 -2.87
C ALA A 179 16.24 -33.66 -1.41
N GLN A 180 17.38 -33.97 -0.77
CA GLN A 180 17.70 -33.52 0.58
C GLN A 180 17.88 -31.99 0.67
N VAL A 181 18.62 -31.41 -0.27
CA VAL A 181 18.84 -29.96 -0.40
C VAL A 181 17.52 -29.21 -0.57
N LEU A 182 16.65 -29.69 -1.48
CA LEU A 182 15.31 -29.10 -1.69
C LEU A 182 14.42 -29.21 -0.45
N LYS A 183 14.52 -30.30 0.31
CA LYS A 183 13.79 -30.47 1.57
C LYS A 183 14.22 -29.42 2.61
N SER A 184 15.52 -29.22 2.82
CA SER A 184 16.03 -28.17 3.72
C SER A 184 15.59 -26.78 3.25
N TYR A 185 15.69 -26.50 1.95
CA TYR A 185 15.24 -25.24 1.36
C TYR A 185 13.75 -24.98 1.60
N ALA A 186 12.91 -25.98 1.38
CA ALA A 186 11.48 -25.86 1.60
C ALA A 186 11.13 -25.51 3.05
N MET A 187 11.80 -26.16 4.01
CA MET A 187 11.59 -25.91 5.44
C MET A 187 11.98 -24.49 5.84
N VAL A 188 13.15 -24.02 5.42
CA VAL A 188 13.60 -22.67 5.73
C VAL A 188 12.73 -21.62 5.05
N GLN A 189 12.35 -21.81 3.78
CA GLN A 189 11.47 -20.86 3.08
C GLN A 189 10.09 -20.76 3.73
N ALA A 190 9.53 -21.86 4.26
CA ALA A 190 8.29 -21.80 5.04
C ALA A 190 8.46 -20.91 6.27
N GLN A 191 9.55 -21.11 7.02
CA GLN A 191 9.84 -20.30 8.21
C GLN A 191 10.08 -18.82 7.88
N VAL A 192 10.77 -18.52 6.78
CA VAL A 192 10.94 -17.14 6.30
C VAL A 192 9.58 -16.53 5.94
N GLY A 193 8.68 -17.31 5.33
CA GLY A 193 7.30 -16.92 5.10
C GLY A 193 6.54 -16.60 6.38
N ASP A 194 6.67 -17.42 7.42
CA ASP A 194 6.04 -17.18 8.73
C ASP A 194 6.55 -15.88 9.38
N GLU A 195 7.87 -15.63 9.33
CA GLU A 195 8.45 -14.37 9.84
C GLU A 195 7.95 -13.15 9.06
N ARG A 196 7.71 -13.30 7.76
CA ARG A 196 7.11 -12.25 6.92
C ARG A 196 5.68 -11.94 7.37
N LEU A 197 4.87 -12.96 7.65
CA LEU A 197 3.51 -12.77 8.18
C LEU A 197 3.53 -12.05 9.55
N SER A 198 4.50 -12.40 10.40
CA SER A 198 4.74 -11.72 11.68
C SER A 198 5.09 -10.23 11.49
N GLN A 199 5.98 -9.91 10.53
CA GLN A 199 6.27 -8.52 10.15
C GLN A 199 5.01 -7.79 9.72
N ASP A 200 4.22 -8.36 8.80
CA ASP A 200 3.03 -7.70 8.27
C ASP A 200 2.04 -7.40 9.40
N ALA A 201 1.80 -8.36 10.29
CA ALA A 201 0.93 -8.17 11.46
C ALA A 201 1.45 -7.06 12.39
N ALA A 202 2.77 -7.02 12.64
CA ALA A 202 3.40 -5.98 13.43
C ALA A 202 3.29 -4.60 12.78
N ILE A 203 3.49 -4.50 11.46
CA ILE A 203 3.35 -3.25 10.69
C ILE A 203 1.90 -2.77 10.69
N GLN A 204 0.94 -3.67 10.47
CA GLN A 204 -0.48 -3.32 10.49
C GLN A 204 -0.89 -2.71 11.83
N LYS A 205 -0.48 -3.33 12.94
CA LYS A 205 -0.82 -2.89 14.29
C LYS A 205 -0.03 -1.67 14.75
N GLY A 206 1.28 -1.68 14.56
CA GLY A 206 2.21 -0.68 15.11
C GLY A 206 2.37 0.57 14.25
N PHE A 207 2.17 0.46 12.94
CA PHE A 207 2.33 1.57 12.01
C PHE A 207 1.01 1.96 11.34
N LEU A 208 0.37 1.07 10.58
CA LEU A 208 -0.77 1.44 9.73
C LEU A 208 -1.98 1.94 10.53
N GLN A 209 -2.33 1.27 11.63
CA GLN A 209 -3.46 1.67 12.47
C GLN A 209 -3.26 3.05 13.11
N PRO A 210 -2.15 3.35 13.84
CA PRO A 210 -1.89 4.68 14.37
C PRO A 210 -1.79 5.76 13.28
N TRP A 211 -1.13 5.45 12.16
CA TRP A 211 -0.96 6.37 11.04
C TRP A 211 -2.30 6.76 10.41
N LYS A 212 -3.22 5.80 10.26
CA LYS A 212 -4.55 6.03 9.69
C LYS A 212 -5.52 6.70 10.65
N SER A 213 -5.49 6.36 11.94
CA SER A 213 -6.48 6.86 12.90
C SER A 213 -6.07 8.22 13.47
N ARG A 214 -4.94 8.29 14.18
CA ARG A 214 -4.54 9.48 14.96
C ARG A 214 -4.08 10.62 14.07
N LEU A 215 -3.06 10.40 13.23
CA LEU A 215 -2.49 11.47 12.41
C LEU A 215 -3.50 11.99 11.37
N ASN A 216 -4.29 11.11 10.74
CA ASN A 216 -5.32 11.54 9.80
C ASN A 216 -6.42 12.38 10.48
N GLN A 217 -6.88 12.01 11.68
CA GLN A 217 -7.89 12.79 12.41
C GLN A 217 -7.36 14.19 12.74
N GLY A 218 -6.13 14.28 13.23
CA GLY A 218 -5.46 15.56 13.50
C GLY A 218 -5.37 16.42 12.24
N ILE A 219 -4.85 15.86 11.14
CA ILE A 219 -4.75 16.57 9.85
C ILE A 219 -6.13 17.05 9.37
N GLN A 220 -7.18 16.21 9.44
CA GLN A 220 -8.52 16.63 9.02
C GLN A 220 -9.09 17.76 9.89
N ALA A 221 -8.84 17.73 11.20
CA ALA A 221 -9.23 18.82 12.10
C ALA A 221 -8.54 20.14 11.71
N ALA A 222 -7.23 20.11 11.45
CA ALA A 222 -6.47 21.27 11.00
C ALA A 222 -6.92 21.78 9.62
N MET A 223 -7.24 20.88 8.68
CA MET A 223 -7.77 21.28 7.36
C MET A 223 -9.15 21.93 7.48
N LYS A 224 -10.00 21.43 8.37
CA LYS A 224 -11.34 21.99 8.61
C LYS A 224 -11.25 23.38 9.25
N SER A 225 -10.38 23.58 10.24
CA SER A 225 -10.21 24.90 10.87
C SER A 225 -9.65 25.93 9.89
N ARG A 226 -8.71 25.56 9.02
CA ARG A 226 -8.26 26.43 7.91
C ARG A 226 -9.38 26.84 6.97
N GLN A 227 -10.30 25.91 6.65
CA GLN A 227 -11.48 26.25 5.85
C GLN A 227 -12.41 27.21 6.59
N ASN A 228 -12.54 27.09 7.91
CA ASN A 228 -13.29 28.04 8.74
C ASN A 228 -12.65 29.43 8.71
N VAL A 229 -11.33 29.54 8.83
CA VAL A 229 -10.60 30.83 8.69
C VAL A 229 -10.88 31.46 7.33
N ARG A 230 -10.82 30.69 6.25
CA ARG A 230 -11.15 31.19 4.90
C ARG A 230 -12.59 31.70 4.81
N SER A 231 -13.53 30.99 5.42
CA SER A 231 -14.93 31.41 5.47
C SER A 231 -15.13 32.67 6.31
N ALA A 232 -14.44 32.79 7.44
CA ALA A 232 -14.50 33.95 8.32
C ALA A 232 -13.93 35.21 7.64
N ARG A 233 -12.80 35.08 6.91
CA ARG A 233 -12.25 36.17 6.08
C ARG A 233 -13.26 36.66 5.05
N LEU A 234 -13.83 35.74 4.27
CA LEU A 234 -14.84 36.10 3.28
C LEU A 234 -16.06 36.79 3.90
N SER A 235 -16.48 36.34 5.09
CA SER A 235 -17.57 36.97 5.84
C SER A 235 -17.22 38.39 6.30
N LEU A 236 -15.99 38.61 6.75
CA LEU A 236 -15.51 39.93 7.15
C LEU A 236 -15.41 40.88 5.95
N ASP A 237 -14.85 40.43 4.84
CA ASP A 237 -14.73 41.22 3.63
C ASP A 237 -16.14 41.60 3.10
N ALA A 238 -17.10 40.67 3.14
CA ALA A 238 -18.49 40.93 2.78
C ALA A 238 -19.20 41.91 3.76
N ALA A 239 -18.96 41.77 5.07
CA ALA A 239 -19.50 42.68 6.07
C ALA A 239 -18.94 44.11 5.91
N ARG A 240 -17.63 44.24 5.65
CA ARG A 240 -16.97 45.54 5.38
C ARG A 240 -17.54 46.21 4.13
N LEU A 241 -17.74 45.45 3.06
CA LEU A 241 -18.39 45.96 1.85
C LEU A 241 -19.83 46.41 2.12
N SER A 242 -20.57 45.65 2.93
CA SER A 242 -21.96 45.96 3.29
C SER A 242 -22.04 47.23 4.15
N PHE A 243 -21.11 47.41 5.09
CA PHE A 243 -20.97 48.62 5.90
C PHE A 243 -20.62 49.85 5.04
N LYS A 244 -19.69 49.72 4.09
CA LYS A 244 -19.31 50.81 3.16
C LYS A 244 -20.49 51.29 2.29
N ASN A 245 -21.42 50.40 1.96
CA ASN A 245 -22.59 50.69 1.12
C ASN A 245 -23.87 50.98 1.93
N ALA A 246 -23.83 50.93 3.26
CA ALA A 246 -25.01 51.10 4.10
C ALA A 246 -25.46 52.57 4.14
N PRO A 247 -26.78 52.86 3.97
CA PRO A 247 -27.28 54.22 4.10
C PRO A 247 -27.21 54.71 5.55
N ASN A 248 -26.90 56.00 5.74
CA ASN A 248 -26.77 56.64 7.05
C ASN A 248 -28.02 56.42 7.92
N GLY A 249 -27.80 56.15 9.21
CA GLY A 249 -28.87 55.97 10.20
C GLY A 249 -28.87 54.56 10.83
N PRO A 250 -30.03 54.04 11.29
CA PRO A 250 -30.07 52.79 12.07
C PRO A 250 -29.55 51.55 11.32
N LYS A 251 -29.61 51.56 9.98
CA LYS A 251 -29.03 50.49 9.14
C LYS A 251 -27.50 50.50 9.11
N GLN A 252 -26.88 51.66 9.29
CA GLN A 252 -25.43 51.79 9.36
C GLN A 252 -24.89 51.22 10.68
N GLU A 253 -25.58 51.46 11.80
CA GLU A 253 -25.21 50.89 13.09
C GLU A 253 -25.35 49.36 13.09
N GLN A 254 -26.40 48.83 12.43
CA GLN A 254 -26.54 47.39 12.26
C GLN A 254 -25.38 46.79 11.44
N ALA A 255 -25.00 47.42 10.32
CA ALA A 255 -23.87 46.95 9.51
C ALA A 255 -22.52 47.07 10.26
N ARG A 256 -22.39 48.02 11.19
CA ARG A 256 -21.20 48.14 12.06
C ARG A 256 -21.08 46.95 13.02
N LEU A 257 -22.18 46.56 13.66
CA LEU A 257 -22.22 45.38 14.54
C LEU A 257 -21.94 44.08 13.77
N GLU A 258 -22.37 43.99 12.51
CA GLU A 258 -22.06 42.85 11.64
C GLU A 258 -20.57 42.74 11.32
N VAL A 259 -19.88 43.87 11.12
CA VAL A 259 -18.42 43.91 10.96
C VAL A 259 -17.72 43.47 12.23
N GLU A 260 -18.09 44.03 13.39
CA GLU A 260 -17.49 43.67 14.69
C GLU A 260 -17.61 42.17 14.98
N ASN A 261 -18.80 41.59 14.77
CA ASN A 261 -19.04 40.15 14.93
C ASN A 261 -18.22 39.32 13.93
N ALA A 262 -18.03 39.80 12.70
CA ALA A 262 -17.20 39.10 11.71
C ALA A 262 -15.70 39.16 12.07
N GLU A 263 -15.23 40.25 12.68
CA GLU A 263 -13.85 40.39 13.18
C GLU A 263 -13.57 39.43 14.34
N GLU A 264 -14.47 39.38 15.34
CA GLU A 264 -14.36 38.43 16.45
C GLU A 264 -14.32 36.98 15.96
N LYS A 265 -15.19 36.62 15.01
CA LYS A 265 -15.21 35.29 14.39
C LYS A 265 -13.91 34.97 13.67
N LEU A 266 -13.31 35.95 12.97
CA LEU A 266 -12.03 35.74 12.28
C LEU A 266 -10.90 35.51 13.29
N VAL A 267 -10.84 36.30 14.37
CA VAL A 267 -9.85 36.12 15.44
C VAL A 267 -9.99 34.73 16.06
N ALA A 268 -11.20 34.35 16.50
CA ALA A 268 -11.45 33.06 17.11
C ALA A 268 -11.13 31.88 16.17
N ALA A 269 -11.53 31.95 14.89
CA ALA A 269 -11.22 30.92 13.90
C ALA A 269 -9.71 30.79 13.65
N THR A 270 -8.98 31.91 13.65
CA THR A 270 -7.54 31.93 13.40
C THR A 270 -6.78 31.35 14.60
N GLU A 271 -7.17 31.70 15.83
CA GLU A 271 -6.60 31.13 17.05
C GLU A 271 -6.82 29.61 17.14
N GLU A 272 -8.05 29.14 16.90
CA GLU A 272 -8.37 27.71 16.87
C GLU A 272 -7.55 26.97 15.80
N ALA A 273 -7.43 27.56 14.60
CA ALA A 273 -6.65 26.97 13.52
C ALA A 273 -5.16 26.88 13.87
N ILE A 274 -4.58 27.92 14.48
CA ILE A 274 -3.18 27.90 14.95
C ILE A 274 -2.97 26.80 15.98
N GLU A 275 -3.87 26.69 16.97
CA GLU A 275 -3.77 25.67 18.01
C GLU A 275 -3.81 24.26 17.41
N LEU A 276 -4.76 23.98 16.52
CA LEU A 276 -4.90 22.67 15.87
C LEU A 276 -3.71 22.35 14.96
N MET A 277 -3.21 23.32 14.18
CA MET A 277 -2.04 23.11 13.33
C MET A 277 -0.79 22.81 14.16
N LYS A 278 -0.55 23.55 15.26
CA LYS A 278 0.57 23.27 16.18
C LYS A 278 0.43 21.89 16.81
N ARG A 279 -0.76 21.54 17.33
CA ARG A 279 -1.01 20.22 17.92
C ARG A 279 -0.68 19.07 16.97
N VAL A 280 -1.02 19.20 15.69
CA VAL A 280 -0.73 18.16 14.68
C VAL A 280 0.76 18.08 14.36
N LEU A 281 1.46 19.22 14.32
CA LEU A 281 2.89 19.27 14.03
C LEU A 281 3.75 18.80 15.21
N ASP A 282 3.27 18.98 16.44
CA ASP A 282 3.98 18.63 17.67
C ASP A 282 3.61 17.23 18.19
N ASP A 283 2.72 16.50 17.49
CA ASP A 283 2.36 15.12 17.84
C ASP A 283 3.56 14.19 17.64
N PRO A 284 4.08 13.52 18.69
CA PRO A 284 5.19 12.58 18.57
C PRO A 284 4.78 11.23 17.96
N GLU A 285 3.48 10.94 17.85
CA GLU A 285 2.97 9.64 17.43
C GLU A 285 3.44 9.18 16.04
N PRO A 286 3.52 10.05 15.00
CA PRO A 286 4.02 9.64 13.68
C PRO A 286 5.46 9.12 13.74
N ILE A 287 6.31 9.73 14.57
CA ILE A 287 7.69 9.29 14.76
C ILE A 287 7.72 7.92 15.44
N LYS A 288 6.89 7.71 16.47
CA LYS A 288 6.76 6.40 17.13
C LYS A 288 6.27 5.32 16.16
N ALA A 289 5.26 5.62 15.35
CA ALA A 289 4.74 4.71 14.34
C ALA A 289 5.82 4.33 13.32
N LEU A 290 6.62 5.29 12.84
CA LEU A 290 7.77 5.02 11.96
C LEU A 290 8.81 4.13 12.63
N ALA A 291 9.08 4.33 13.93
CA ALA A 291 9.98 3.46 14.67
C ALA A 291 9.45 2.03 14.75
N GLU A 292 8.13 1.83 14.93
CA GLU A 292 7.51 0.50 14.88
C GLU A 292 7.62 -0.15 13.49
N LEU A 293 7.45 0.62 12.41
CA LEU A 293 7.65 0.14 11.04
C LEU A 293 9.08 -0.39 10.85
N VAL A 294 10.08 0.42 11.23
CA VAL A 294 11.50 0.04 11.13
C VAL A 294 11.80 -1.18 12.00
N ARG A 295 11.27 -1.24 13.22
CA ARG A 295 11.49 -2.38 14.13
C ARG A 295 10.91 -3.67 13.57
N ALA A 296 9.72 -3.64 13.00
CA ALA A 296 9.10 -4.81 12.37
C ALA A 296 9.91 -5.30 11.17
N GLN A 297 10.34 -4.39 10.28
CA GLN A 297 11.18 -4.72 9.13
C GLN A 297 12.54 -5.29 9.58
N HIS A 298 13.19 -4.65 10.54
CA HIS A 298 14.47 -5.09 11.07
C HIS A 298 14.39 -6.49 11.69
N SER A 299 13.36 -6.76 12.49
CA SER A 299 13.14 -8.07 13.11
C SER A 299 13.03 -9.18 12.07
N TYR A 300 12.25 -8.95 11.01
CA TYR A 300 12.13 -9.91 9.90
C TYR A 300 13.44 -10.11 9.16
N HIS A 301 14.14 -9.04 8.79
CA HIS A 301 15.38 -9.15 8.02
C HIS A 301 16.47 -9.91 8.78
N ILE A 302 16.57 -9.72 10.10
CA ILE A 302 17.47 -10.51 10.94
C ILE A 302 17.03 -11.98 10.96
N ALA A 303 15.77 -12.26 11.28
CA ALA A 303 15.28 -13.64 11.37
C ALA A 303 15.43 -14.39 10.04
N ALA A 304 15.15 -13.72 8.91
CA ALA A 304 15.34 -14.29 7.58
C ALA A 304 16.82 -14.56 7.28
N ALA A 305 17.71 -13.63 7.62
CA ALA A 305 19.16 -13.81 7.42
C ALA A 305 19.70 -14.99 8.24
N GLU A 306 19.33 -15.09 9.51
CA GLU A 306 19.74 -16.19 10.39
C GLU A 306 19.29 -17.56 9.84
N ARG A 307 18.03 -17.65 9.39
CA ARG A 307 17.48 -18.89 8.80
C ARG A 307 18.18 -19.28 7.50
N LEU A 308 18.44 -18.32 6.61
CA LEU A 308 19.13 -18.56 5.35
C LEU A 308 20.62 -18.89 5.54
N GLN A 309 21.25 -18.35 6.58
CA GLN A 309 22.67 -18.61 6.86
C GLN A 309 22.94 -20.08 7.21
N VAL A 310 22.02 -20.74 7.92
CA VAL A 310 22.10 -22.19 8.18
C VAL A 310 22.13 -22.97 6.86
N LEU A 311 21.31 -22.54 5.91
CA LEU A 311 21.10 -23.17 4.62
C LEU A 311 22.35 -23.08 3.73
N LEU A 312 23.05 -21.95 3.75
CA LEU A 312 24.30 -21.77 2.99
C LEU A 312 25.34 -22.83 3.37
N GLY A 313 25.54 -23.09 4.66
CA GLY A 313 26.49 -24.10 5.13
C GLY A 313 26.11 -25.51 4.69
N GLU A 314 24.83 -25.89 4.80
CA GLU A 314 24.33 -27.19 4.33
C GLU A 314 24.53 -27.37 2.82
N PHE A 315 24.33 -26.30 2.05
CA PHE A 315 24.40 -26.33 0.59
C PHE A 315 25.83 -26.40 0.08
N ASP A 316 26.77 -25.69 0.71
CA ASP A 316 28.19 -25.79 0.37
C ASP A 316 28.71 -27.21 0.61
N GLU A 317 28.33 -27.84 1.73
CA GLU A 317 28.71 -29.22 2.02
C GLU A 317 28.09 -30.19 1.00
N ALA A 318 26.81 -30.01 0.65
CA ALA A 318 26.14 -30.80 -0.36
C ALA A 318 26.77 -30.63 -1.75
N ALA A 319 27.15 -29.41 -2.13
CA ALA A 319 27.82 -29.14 -3.41
C ALA A 319 29.16 -29.88 -3.52
N VAL A 320 30.00 -29.82 -2.48
CA VAL A 320 31.28 -30.54 -2.44
C VAL A 320 31.07 -32.06 -2.56
N LYS A 321 30.07 -32.61 -1.85
CA LYS A 321 29.71 -34.04 -1.96
C LYS A 321 29.25 -34.41 -3.38
N ALA A 322 28.39 -33.58 -3.99
CA ALA A 322 27.90 -33.80 -5.34
C ALA A 322 29.04 -33.79 -6.38
N GLU A 323 29.97 -32.82 -6.28
CA GLU A 323 31.13 -32.76 -7.16
C GLU A 323 32.03 -33.98 -7.02
N ALA A 324 32.29 -34.43 -5.78
CA ALA A 324 33.11 -35.60 -5.52
C ALA A 324 32.47 -36.86 -6.13
N GLN A 325 31.16 -37.05 -5.99
CA GLN A 325 30.42 -38.15 -6.61
C GLN A 325 30.47 -38.07 -8.14
N PHE A 326 30.25 -36.89 -8.70
CA PHE A 326 30.30 -36.68 -10.14
C PHE A 326 31.68 -37.04 -10.72
N ARG A 327 32.76 -36.55 -10.09
CA ARG A 327 34.14 -36.89 -10.50
C ARG A 327 34.41 -38.39 -10.39
N LYS A 328 34.02 -39.03 -9.28
CA LYS A 328 34.19 -40.50 -9.10
C LYS A 328 33.46 -41.31 -10.17
N SER A 329 32.27 -40.87 -10.60
CA SER A 329 31.50 -41.57 -11.64
C SER A 329 32.13 -41.49 -13.05
N ARG A 330 33.14 -40.64 -13.24
CA ARG A 330 33.79 -40.35 -14.52
C ARG A 330 35.28 -40.71 -14.55
N ALA A 331 35.84 -41.16 -13.42
CA ALA A 331 37.20 -41.67 -13.30
C ALA A 331 37.22 -43.18 -13.55
#